data_AF-F3KLL7-F1
#
_entry.id   AF-F3KLL7-F1
#
_cell.length_a   1.000
_cell.length_b   1.000
_cell.length_c   1.000
_cell.angle_alpha   90.00
_cell.angle_beta   90.00
_cell.angle_gamma   90.00
#
_symmetry.space_group_name_H-M   'P 1'
#
loop_
_entity.id
_entity.type
_entity.pdbx_description
1 polymer ?
#
loop_
_entity_poly.entity_id
_entity_poly.type
_entity_poly.pdbx_seq_one_letter_code
_entity_poly.pdbx_strand_id
1 'polypeptide(L)' 'MKDINDILPKIPNMRWGALMNKAPTNEKVEEMNKIFPHNGKWHTVFEEKDQVTIDGKQIWKKDPKKWT' A
#
# COMPACT_ATOMS: atom_id res chain seq x y z
N MET A 1 -5.07 17.12 -9.78
CA MET A 1 -5.22 15.64 -9.83
C MET A 1 -6.30 15.28 -8.82
N LYS A 2 -7.24 14.37 -9.15
CA LYS A 2 -8.28 13.95 -8.20
C LYS A 2 -7.68 12.96 -7.20
N ASP A 3 -8.13 13.00 -5.94
CA ASP A 3 -7.70 12.04 -4.93
C ASP A 3 -8.25 10.64 -5.26
N ILE A 4 -7.49 9.60 -4.98
CA ILE A 4 -7.91 8.21 -5.22
C ILE A 4 -9.17 7.84 -4.44
N ASN A 5 -9.36 8.44 -3.26
CA ASN A 5 -10.52 8.24 -2.40
C ASN A 5 -11.80 8.85 -2.96
N ASP A 6 -11.69 9.76 -3.94
CA ASP A 6 -12.84 10.33 -4.66
C ASP A 6 -13.27 9.47 -5.85
N ILE A 7 -12.42 8.53 -6.28
CA ILE A 7 -12.63 7.72 -7.49
C ILE A 7 -12.96 6.27 -7.14
N LEU A 8 -12.24 5.69 -6.19
CA LEU A 8 -12.40 4.28 -5.83
C LEU A 8 -13.66 4.02 -5.01
N PRO A 9 -14.24 2.80 -5.10
CA PRO A 9 -15.49 2.48 -4.44
C PRO A 9 -15.34 2.57 -2.92
N LYS A 10 -16.38 3.12 -2.27
CA LYS A 10 -16.48 3.15 -0.81
C LYS A 10 -17.10 1.84 -0.34
N ILE A 11 -16.30 1.04 0.35
CA ILE A 11 -16.72 -0.28 0.86
C ILE A 11 -17.10 -0.14 2.33
N PRO A 12 -18.34 -0.49 2.72
CA PRO A 12 -18.74 -0.48 4.13
C PRO A 12 -17.83 -1.37 4.98
N ASN A 13 -17.46 -0.87 6.18
CA ASN A 13 -16.58 -1.57 7.14
C ASN A 13 -15.17 -1.91 6.63
N MET A 14 -14.73 -1.29 5.52
CA MET A 14 -13.34 -1.44 5.06
C MET A 14 -12.37 -0.85 6.07
N ARG A 15 -11.32 -1.60 6.41
CA ARG A 15 -10.22 -1.09 7.25
C ARG A 15 -9.39 -0.10 6.48
N TRP A 16 -8.92 -0.52 5.31
CA TRP A 16 -8.17 0.26 4.33
C TRP A 16 -8.26 -0.50 3.00
N GLY A 17 -7.97 0.20 1.89
CA GLY A 17 -7.80 -0.40 0.57
C GLY A 17 -6.44 -0.01 0.00
N ALA A 18 -5.85 -0.82 -0.86
CA ALA A 18 -4.59 -0.50 -1.53
C ALA A 18 -4.68 -0.78 -3.03
N LEU A 19 -4.31 0.21 -3.84
CA LEU A 19 -4.05 0.03 -5.27
C LEU A 19 -2.56 -0.29 -5.46
N MET A 20 -2.28 -1.46 -6.04
CA MET A 20 -0.92 -1.99 -6.15
C MET A 20 -0.55 -2.37 -7.58
N ASN A 21 0.72 -2.24 -7.95
CA ASN A 21 1.25 -2.75 -9.23
C ASN A 21 1.56 -4.25 -9.23
N LYS A 22 1.64 -4.86 -8.05
CA LYS A 22 1.87 -6.30 -7.87
C LYS A 22 0.85 -6.84 -6.88
N ALA A 23 0.41 -8.07 -7.11
CA ALA A 23 -0.44 -8.76 -6.15
C ALA A 23 0.31 -8.92 -4.82
N PRO A 24 -0.29 -8.52 -3.68
CA PRO A 24 0.35 -8.67 -2.38
C PRO A 24 0.40 -10.14 -1.96
N THR A 25 1.40 -10.50 -1.15
CA THR A 25 1.45 -11.75 -0.40
C THR A 25 0.72 -11.62 0.94
N ASN A 26 0.38 -12.73 1.59
CA ASN A 26 -0.27 -12.70 2.91
C ASN A 26 0.58 -11.96 3.96
N GLU A 27 1.89 -12.22 3.99
CA GLU A 27 2.83 -11.50 4.86
C GLU A 27 2.78 -9.99 4.61
N LYS A 28 2.68 -9.58 3.34
CA LYS A 28 2.61 -8.17 3.00
C LYS A 28 1.32 -7.53 3.50
N VAL A 29 0.19 -8.23 3.40
CA VAL A 29 -1.08 -7.76 3.95
C VAL A 29 -0.98 -7.59 5.48
N GLU A 30 -0.29 -8.50 6.18
CA GLU A 30 -0.05 -8.37 7.62
C GLU A 30 0.83 -7.16 7.97
N GLU A 31 1.87 -6.87 7.19
CA GLU A 31 2.65 -5.64 7.36
C GLU A 31 1.78 -4.39 7.14
N MET A 32 0.99 -4.38 6.06
CA MET A 32 0.09 -3.27 5.74
C MET A 32 -0.94 -3.01 6.85
N ASN A 33 -1.46 -4.07 7.48
CA ASN A 33 -2.35 -3.96 8.63
C ASN A 33 -1.72 -3.27 9.85
N LYS A 34 -0.39 -3.26 9.97
CA LYS A 34 0.33 -2.55 11.04
C LYS A 34 0.59 -1.08 10.71
N ILE A 35 0.61 -0.73 9.42
CA ILE A 35 1.00 0.59 8.93
C ILE A 35 -0.24 1.45 8.67
N PHE A 36 -1.26 0.90 8.00
CA PHE A 36 -2.41 1.68 7.58
C PHE A 36 -3.46 1.80 8.69
N PRO A 37 -3.95 3.02 8.97
CA PRO A 37 -5.03 3.21 9.91
C PRO A 37 -6.32 2.58 9.39
N HIS A 38 -7.13 2.04 10.30
CA HIS A 38 -8.44 1.47 9.97
C HIS A 38 -9.49 2.58 9.74
N ASN A 39 -9.32 3.39 8.71
CA ASN A 39 -10.17 4.55 8.39
C ASN A 39 -10.96 4.42 7.08
N GLY A 40 -10.92 3.26 6.44
CA GLY A 40 -11.62 2.99 5.19
C GLY A 40 -11.12 3.78 3.99
N LYS A 41 -9.89 4.32 4.04
CA LYS A 41 -9.28 5.01 2.91
C LYS A 41 -8.52 4.06 2.00
N TRP A 42 -8.44 4.46 0.74
CA TRP A 42 -7.58 3.88 -0.28
C TRP A 42 -6.21 4.52 -0.25
N HIS A 43 -5.20 3.68 -0.37
CA HIS A 43 -3.79 4.02 -0.47
C HIS A 43 -3.22 3.55 -1.81
N THR A 44 -2.19 4.23 -2.30
CA THR A 44 -1.41 3.76 -3.46
C THR A 44 -0.12 3.12 -2.96
N VAL A 45 0.19 1.90 -3.41
CA VAL A 45 1.43 1.21 -3.04
C VAL A 45 2.09 0.66 -4.29
N PHE A 46 3.19 1.27 -4.70
CA PHE A 46 3.97 0.84 -5.85
C PHE A 46 5.30 0.26 -5.41
N GLU A 47 5.51 -1.01 -5.72
CA GLU A 47 6.74 -1.72 -5.39
C GLU A 47 7.66 -1.79 -6.59
N GLU A 48 8.83 -1.19 -6.44
CA GLU A 48 9.93 -1.28 -7.39
C GLU A 48 11.05 -2.15 -6.80
N LYS A 49 12.16 -2.30 -7.52
CA LYS A 49 13.26 -3.18 -7.08
C LYS A 49 13.81 -2.74 -5.72
N ASP A 50 14.22 -1.48 -5.63
CA ASP A 50 14.96 -0.94 -4.48
C ASP A 50 14.14 0.00 -3.59
N GLN A 51 12.92 0.31 -4.02
CA GLN A 51 12.05 1.28 -3.37
C GLN A 51 10.59 0.85 -3.38
N VAL A 52 9.84 1.40 -2.43
CA VAL A 52 8.39 1.29 -2.36
C VAL A 52 7.83 2.69 -2.23
N THR A 53 6.85 3.04 -3.06
CA THR A 53 6.17 4.32 -3.01
C THR A 53 4.79 4.12 -2.41
N ILE A 54 4.52 4.77 -1.27
CA ILE A 54 3.23 4.75 -0.57
C ILE A 54 2.64 6.16 -0.56
N ASP A 55 1.47 6.34 -1.17
CA ASP A 55 0.79 7.65 -1.27
C ASP A 55 1.72 8.76 -1.80
N GLY A 56 2.53 8.41 -2.80
CA GLY A 56 3.52 9.30 -3.41
C GLY A 56 4.80 9.50 -2.58
N LYS A 57 4.92 8.92 -1.38
CA LYS A 57 6.13 8.95 -0.57
C LYS A 57 7.01 7.74 -0.84
N GLN A 58 8.25 7.99 -1.23
CA GLN A 58 9.22 6.95 -1.54
C GLN A 58 9.95 6.45 -0.28
N ILE A 59 10.02 5.15 -0.12
CA ILE A 59 10.70 4.44 0.97
C ILE A 59 11.74 3.51 0.35
N TRP A 60 13.01 3.75 0.66
CA TRP A 60 14.11 2.90 0.21
C TRP A 60 14.17 1.62 1.04
N LYS A 61 14.32 0.47 0.38
CA LYS A 61 14.54 -0.81 1.07
C LYS A 61 15.93 -0.77 1.70
N LYS A 62 16.01 -0.91 3.03
CA LYS A 62 17.27 -0.81 3.79
C LYS A 62 18.28 -1.93 3.47
N ASP A 63 17.86 -3.04 2.85
CA ASP A 63 18.76 -4.14 2.48
C ASP A 63 18.18 -4.97 1.31
N PRO A 64 18.74 -4.91 0.10
CA PRO A 64 18.25 -5.71 -1.04
C PRO A 64 18.46 -7.22 -0.85
N LYS A 65 19.41 -7.63 -0.01
CA LYS A 65 19.82 -9.04 0.20
C LYS A 65 18.91 -9.85 1.13
N LYS A 66 17.98 -9.23 1.86
CA LYS A 66 17.10 -9.94 2.82
C LYS A 66 15.76 -10.41 2.24
N TRP A 67 15.52 -10.18 0.94
CA TRP A 67 14.22 -10.43 0.29
C TRP A 67 14.30 -11.50 -0.84
N THR A 68 15.40 -12.26 -0.90
CA THR A 68 15.55 -13.45 -1.78
C THR A 68 15.49 -14.73 -0.98
#